data_AF-A0A8R7U8E7-F1
#
_entry.id   AF-A0A8R7U8E7-F1
#
_cell.length_a   1.000
_cell.length_b   1.000
_cell.length_c   1.000
_cell.angle_alpha   90.00
_cell.angle_beta   90.00
_cell.angle_gamma   90.00
#
_symmetry.space_group_name_H-M   'P 1'
#
loop_
_entity.id
_entity.type
_entity.pdbx_description
1 polymer ?
#
loop_
_entity_poly.entity_id
_entity_poly.type
_entity_poly.pdbx_seq_one_letter_code
_entity_poly.pdbx_strand_id
1 'polypeptide(L)'
;MQERASNSDPGHDSATESASSRETWPIEPNKSSGGGAATTIRIVDKDKELATKGVAEWQVIRRIPSTGRVTLREVARERVDLVAEKMKVMPDEALDEIKSELRSILEGTGGSHHVEEFLYLQKLVQNRVDFTPTTLLMTHHVQLEILVAIKTGIQEFLHPSVNLPVSHLAEVYLYKRCQNITCKSALPAEECRCNICSNRNGFCNLCMCVICNKFDFEVNTCRWIGCDVFSHWTHTDCAIRDEQIGSGQKINNGIAHPEMLFRCQACQRTSELLGWVRDVFQQCAPGWDRDALLRELEYVCKIFRLSEDSKGRNLFRRCDDLIERLRSGTAQSMSPRALLQALQELEMDFPKMSENEELGRLITPHEACNQIAEVVQEAVRKMETVAEEKMQMFKKARLAVDSCERELDEKTREARELKAEQLRKKQQVEELESMIRLKSAEAEMFQLKANEARQEAEQLQSIALAKSEKAEQDYASMYLRRLLEEAEAEK
;
A
#
# COMPACT_ATOMS: atom_id res chain seq x y z
N MET A 1 -24.57 28.13 -52.70
CA MET A 1 -23.65 29.25 -52.43
C MET A 1 -22.30 28.69 -52.01
N GLN A 2 -21.28 29.52 -51.84
CA GLN A 2 -19.85 29.15 -51.71
C GLN A 2 -19.49 28.11 -50.62
N GLU A 3 -18.38 27.39 -50.92
CA GLU A 3 -17.16 27.15 -50.11
C GLU A 3 -17.22 27.27 -48.56
N ARG A 4 -16.41 26.54 -47.77
CA ARG A 4 -15.05 26.02 -48.04
C ARG A 4 -14.67 24.82 -47.15
N ALA A 5 -13.57 24.15 -47.50
CA ALA A 5 -13.08 22.90 -46.90
C ALA A 5 -12.45 23.03 -45.49
N SER A 6 -12.33 21.89 -44.77
CA SER A 6 -11.07 21.38 -44.20
C SER A 6 -11.20 19.94 -43.66
N ASN A 7 -10.08 19.20 -43.61
CA ASN A 7 -9.99 17.84 -43.04
C ASN A 7 -9.71 17.88 -41.53
N SER A 8 -10.17 16.87 -40.78
CA SER A 8 -9.49 16.39 -39.57
C SER A 8 -9.89 14.93 -39.28
N ASP A 9 -8.91 14.04 -39.20
CA ASP A 9 -8.95 12.83 -38.37
C ASP A 9 -8.52 13.26 -36.95
N PRO A 10 -9.11 12.74 -35.85
CA PRO A 10 -8.46 11.59 -35.21
C PRO A 10 -9.40 10.65 -34.42
N GLY A 11 -8.83 9.56 -33.90
CA GLY A 11 -9.10 9.18 -32.50
C GLY A 11 -9.60 7.75 -32.28
N HIS A 12 -8.66 6.81 -32.16
CA HIS A 12 -8.90 5.60 -31.35
C HIS A 12 -8.85 5.98 -29.87
N ASP A 13 -9.84 5.57 -29.08
CA ASP A 13 -9.82 5.68 -27.62
C ASP A 13 -9.81 4.29 -26.97
N SER A 14 -8.85 4.11 -26.05
CA SER A 14 -9.00 3.64 -24.67
C SER A 14 -10.05 2.56 -24.31
N ALA A 15 -9.77 1.54 -23.48
CA ALA A 15 -8.52 1.11 -22.83
C ALA A 15 -8.70 -0.27 -22.13
N THR A 16 -7.74 -0.64 -21.27
CA THR A 16 -7.77 -1.70 -20.23
C THR A 16 -7.41 -3.13 -20.62
N GLU A 17 -6.10 -3.39 -20.74
CA GLU A 17 -5.51 -4.71 -20.44
C GLU A 17 -4.78 -4.67 -19.09
N SER A 18 -4.64 -5.83 -18.43
CA SER A 18 -4.23 -5.93 -17.01
C SER A 18 -2.71 -5.96 -16.80
N ALA A 19 -2.25 -5.35 -15.70
CA ALA A 19 -0.83 -5.25 -15.37
C ALA A 19 -0.23 -6.61 -14.95
N SER A 20 0.72 -7.12 -15.76
CA SER A 20 1.47 -8.34 -15.48
C SER A 20 2.78 -8.03 -14.73
N SER A 21 2.92 -8.53 -13.50
CA SER A 21 4.09 -8.32 -12.64
C SER A 21 5.31 -9.13 -13.11
N ARG A 22 6.17 -8.53 -13.95
CA ARG A 22 7.21 -9.28 -14.66
C ARG A 22 8.65 -9.02 -14.16
N GLU A 23 9.32 -10.13 -13.83
CA GLU A 23 10.78 -10.37 -13.81
C GLU A 23 11.70 -9.45 -12.96
N THR A 24 12.37 -10.07 -11.97
CA THR A 24 13.48 -9.48 -11.19
C THR A 24 14.81 -10.07 -11.65
N TRP A 25 15.79 -9.25 -12.00
CA TRP A 25 17.10 -9.69 -12.50
C TRP A 25 18.08 -10.08 -11.37
N PRO A 26 18.95 -11.09 -11.58
CA PRO A 26 20.12 -11.34 -10.74
C PRO A 26 21.34 -10.53 -11.20
N ILE A 27 22.31 -10.32 -10.31
CA ILE A 27 23.61 -9.68 -10.56
C ILE A 27 24.73 -10.60 -10.07
N GLU A 28 25.81 -10.75 -10.84
CA GLU A 28 27.23 -10.78 -10.40
C GLU A 28 28.16 -10.87 -11.66
N PRO A 29 29.44 -10.44 -11.61
CA PRO A 29 30.21 -10.10 -12.83
C PRO A 29 31.49 -10.93 -13.06
N ASN A 30 32.06 -10.90 -14.30
CA ASN A 30 33.52 -10.67 -14.52
C ASN A 30 33.98 -10.58 -16.02
N LYS A 31 34.91 -9.64 -16.27
CA LYS A 31 36.11 -9.70 -17.16
C LYS A 31 36.03 -9.93 -18.70
N SER A 32 36.42 -8.86 -19.41
CA SER A 32 37.70 -8.72 -20.17
C SER A 32 37.66 -8.55 -21.71
N SER A 33 38.67 -7.82 -22.22
CA SER A 33 38.98 -7.51 -23.64
C SER A 33 37.92 -6.59 -24.31
N GLY A 34 38.22 -5.44 -24.94
CA GLY A 34 39.41 -5.00 -25.70
C GLY A 34 39.06 -5.05 -27.20
N GLY A 35 39.39 -4.09 -28.08
CA GLY A 35 40.02 -2.76 -27.96
C GLY A 35 40.17 -2.15 -29.38
N GLY A 36 40.31 -0.83 -29.52
CA GLY A 36 40.45 -0.19 -30.85
C GLY A 36 40.50 1.35 -30.78
N ALA A 37 41.21 1.99 -31.71
CA ALA A 37 41.49 3.43 -31.68
C ALA A 37 41.48 4.09 -33.08
N ALA A 38 40.95 5.31 -33.16
CA ALA A 38 41.14 6.33 -34.20
C ALA A 38 40.26 7.57 -33.88
N THR A 39 40.55 8.83 -34.27
CA THR A 39 41.80 9.51 -34.65
C THR A 39 41.61 11.02 -34.45
N THR A 40 42.69 11.75 -34.12
CA THR A 40 42.72 13.19 -33.81
C THR A 40 42.45 14.11 -35.01
N ILE A 41 41.71 15.22 -34.79
CA ILE A 41 41.90 16.49 -35.51
C ILE A 41 41.95 17.66 -34.48
N ARG A 42 42.81 18.66 -34.72
CA ARG A 42 42.95 19.92 -33.95
C ARG A 42 43.35 21.07 -34.90
N ILE A 43 42.82 22.27 -34.67
CA ILE A 43 43.22 23.64 -35.14
C ILE A 43 42.18 24.60 -34.46
N VAL A 44 42.46 25.66 -33.66
CA VAL A 44 43.31 26.88 -33.78
C VAL A 44 42.62 27.94 -34.67
N ASP A 45 42.29 29.19 -34.29
CA ASP A 45 42.49 30.04 -33.07
C ASP A 45 41.50 31.28 -33.17
N LYS A 46 41.26 32.24 -32.25
CA LYS A 46 41.73 32.61 -30.88
C LYS A 46 40.70 33.55 -30.15
N ASP A 47 41.19 34.59 -29.44
CA ASP A 47 40.59 35.74 -28.69
C ASP A 47 39.33 36.43 -29.29
N LYS A 48 38.48 37.19 -28.57
CA LYS A 48 38.67 37.96 -27.31
C LYS A 48 37.36 38.17 -26.48
N GLU A 49 37.49 38.76 -25.29
CA GLU A 49 36.51 39.00 -24.21
C GLU A 49 35.14 39.62 -24.58
N LEU A 50 34.03 39.12 -23.99
CA LEU A 50 33.30 39.83 -22.90
C LEU A 50 32.24 38.96 -22.16
N ALA A 51 32.33 38.95 -20.82
CA ALA A 51 31.26 38.85 -19.80
C ALA A 51 30.17 37.73 -19.76
N THR A 52 29.79 37.40 -18.50
CA THR A 52 28.55 36.77 -17.98
C THR A 52 28.43 35.24 -17.80
N LYS A 53 28.14 34.88 -16.53
CA LYS A 53 27.41 33.73 -15.92
C LYS A 53 26.98 32.52 -16.79
N GLY A 54 27.11 31.30 -16.24
CA GLY A 54 26.37 30.16 -16.81
C GLY A 54 26.58 28.72 -16.28
N VAL A 55 26.99 28.48 -15.03
CA VAL A 55 26.94 27.09 -14.48
C VAL A 55 25.57 26.85 -13.84
N ALA A 56 24.66 26.20 -14.57
CA ALA A 56 23.46 25.58 -14.02
C ALA A 56 23.85 24.18 -13.51
N GLU A 57 24.12 24.03 -12.22
CA GLU A 57 23.12 23.71 -11.19
C GLU A 57 22.53 22.30 -11.37
N TRP A 58 23.02 21.36 -10.55
CA TRP A 58 22.27 20.17 -10.19
C TRP A 58 20.94 20.62 -9.59
N GLN A 59 19.80 20.25 -10.19
CA GLN A 59 18.49 20.44 -9.59
C GLN A 59 18.26 19.45 -8.44
N VAL A 60 18.98 19.69 -7.33
CA VAL A 60 18.57 19.19 -6.02
C VAL A 60 17.21 19.82 -5.74
N ILE A 61 16.15 19.02 -5.80
CA ILE A 61 14.81 19.44 -5.36
C ILE A 61 14.85 19.57 -3.84
N ARG A 62 15.41 20.70 -3.39
CA ARG A 62 15.59 21.05 -1.98
C ARG A 62 14.25 21.51 -1.43
N ARG A 63 13.31 20.56 -1.28
CA ARG A 63 12.05 20.77 -0.56
C ARG A 63 12.39 21.46 0.77
N ILE A 64 11.75 22.60 1.00
CA ILE A 64 11.88 23.37 2.24
C ILE A 64 11.51 22.42 3.39
N PRO A 65 12.25 22.40 4.52
CA PRO A 65 11.90 21.56 5.65
C PRO A 65 10.49 21.91 6.14
N SER A 66 9.52 21.02 5.90
CA SER A 66 8.21 21.11 6.53
C SER A 66 8.40 20.79 8.01
N THR A 67 8.38 21.82 8.85
CA THR A 67 8.61 21.74 10.29
C THR A 67 7.44 21.04 10.99
N GLY A 68 7.41 19.70 10.93
CA GLY A 68 6.44 18.87 11.65
C GLY A 68 6.18 17.48 11.06
N ARG A 69 6.41 17.25 9.76
CA ARG A 69 6.04 16.00 9.08
C ARG A 69 7.15 14.94 9.17
N VAL A 70 6.79 13.72 9.57
CA VAL A 70 7.65 12.53 9.52
C VAL A 70 7.79 12.02 8.08
N THR A 71 8.99 11.58 7.71
CA THR A 71 9.31 10.98 6.41
C THR A 71 9.60 9.47 6.52
N LEU A 72 9.43 8.72 5.43
CA LEU A 72 9.79 7.28 5.37
C LEU A 72 11.25 7.02 5.74
N ARG A 73 12.15 7.91 5.34
CA ARG A 73 13.58 7.85 5.69
C ARG A 73 13.84 8.03 7.19
N GLU A 74 13.06 8.87 7.88
CA GLU A 74 13.12 8.96 9.35
C GLU A 74 12.58 7.68 10.00
N VAL A 75 11.44 7.15 9.54
CA VAL A 75 10.88 5.88 10.07
C VAL A 75 11.91 4.74 9.98
N ALA A 76 12.61 4.64 8.85
CA ALA A 76 13.62 3.61 8.61
C ALA A 76 14.93 3.82 9.40
N ARG A 77 15.35 5.08 9.63
CA ARG A 77 16.67 5.43 10.22
C ARG A 77 16.63 5.73 11.72
N GLU A 78 15.66 6.51 12.16
CA GLU A 78 15.64 7.12 13.50
C GLU A 78 15.11 6.16 14.56
N ARG A 79 15.45 6.43 15.83
CA ARG A 79 15.02 5.62 16.97
C ARG A 79 13.51 5.48 17.03
N VAL A 80 13.05 4.29 17.45
CA VAL A 80 11.62 3.96 17.54
C VAL A 80 10.83 4.99 18.34
N ASP A 81 11.33 5.37 19.52
CA ASP A 81 10.68 6.28 20.46
C ASP A 81 10.52 7.71 19.90
N LEU A 82 11.55 8.25 19.25
CA LEU A 82 11.52 9.58 18.65
C LEU A 82 10.53 9.69 17.48
N VAL A 83 10.36 8.61 16.71
CA VAL A 83 9.38 8.56 15.61
C VAL A 83 7.97 8.29 16.14
N ALA A 84 7.83 7.44 17.17
CA ALA A 84 6.53 7.14 17.78
C ALA A 84 5.89 8.37 18.41
N GLU A 85 6.64 9.14 19.21
CA GLU A 85 6.11 10.37 19.82
C GLU A 85 5.82 11.49 18.79
N LYS A 86 6.54 11.53 17.65
CA LYS A 86 6.15 12.40 16.51
C LYS A 86 4.82 11.95 15.89
N MET A 87 4.68 10.67 15.54
CA MET A 87 3.47 10.16 14.85
C MET A 87 2.22 10.23 15.73
N LYS A 88 2.36 10.02 17.04
CA LYS A 88 1.30 10.10 18.06
C LYS A 88 0.60 11.47 18.15
N VAL A 89 1.20 12.54 17.61
CA VAL A 89 0.60 13.89 17.55
C VAL A 89 0.32 14.35 16.12
N MET A 90 0.46 13.46 15.13
CA MET A 90 0.04 13.72 13.75
C MET A 90 -1.44 13.37 13.57
N PRO A 91 -2.18 14.08 12.69
CA PRO A 91 -3.53 13.68 12.29
C PRO A 91 -3.47 12.43 11.38
N ASP A 92 -4.52 11.62 11.41
CA ASP A 92 -4.58 10.33 10.71
C ASP A 92 -4.37 10.48 9.20
N GLU A 93 -4.88 11.55 8.57
CA GLU A 93 -4.69 11.82 7.15
C GLU A 93 -3.19 11.97 6.78
N ALA A 94 -2.39 12.57 7.67
CA ALA A 94 -0.95 12.73 7.46
C ALA A 94 -0.18 11.42 7.69
N LEU A 95 -0.74 10.47 8.44
CA LEU A 95 -0.21 9.11 8.58
C LEU A 95 -0.55 8.25 7.35
N ASP A 96 -1.79 8.33 6.87
CA ASP A 96 -2.24 7.64 5.66
C ASP A 96 -1.54 8.17 4.39
N GLU A 97 -1.20 9.46 4.33
CA GLU A 97 -0.33 9.98 3.27
C GLU A 97 1.06 9.29 3.27
N ILE A 98 1.66 9.01 4.44
CA ILE A 98 2.96 8.31 4.53
C ILE A 98 2.80 6.83 4.12
N LYS A 99 1.72 6.16 4.55
CA LYS A 99 1.38 4.80 4.06
C LYS A 99 1.20 4.78 2.54
N SER A 100 0.65 5.85 1.97
CA SER A 100 0.41 5.99 0.52
C SER A 100 1.69 6.30 -0.28
N GLU A 101 2.60 7.11 0.28
CA GLU A 101 3.94 7.34 -0.27
C GLU A 101 4.70 6.01 -0.43
N LEU A 102 4.68 5.15 0.60
CA LEU A 102 5.33 3.84 0.53
C LEU A 102 4.62 2.85 -0.40
N ARG A 103 3.28 2.88 -0.51
CA ARG A 103 2.57 2.06 -1.51
C ARG A 103 3.01 2.40 -2.93
N SER A 104 3.06 3.68 -3.31
CA SER A 104 3.53 4.10 -4.65
C SER A 104 4.99 3.71 -4.91
N ILE A 105 5.84 3.69 -3.88
CA ILE A 105 7.22 3.17 -3.97
C ILE A 105 7.22 1.66 -4.24
N LEU A 106 6.41 0.87 -3.50
CA LEU A 106 6.32 -0.59 -3.64
C LEU A 106 5.66 -1.03 -4.97
N GLU A 107 4.70 -0.27 -5.48
CA GLU A 107 4.07 -0.48 -6.80
C GLU A 107 5.06 -0.33 -7.97
N GLY A 108 6.22 0.32 -7.77
CA GLY A 108 7.24 0.53 -8.80
C GLY A 108 6.85 1.52 -9.91
N THR A 109 5.71 2.20 -9.79
CA THR A 109 5.12 3.07 -10.82
C THR A 109 6.00 4.28 -11.20
N GLY A 110 6.90 4.70 -10.32
CA GLY A 110 7.92 5.74 -10.59
C GLY A 110 9.24 5.25 -11.18
N GLY A 111 9.31 4.01 -11.69
CA GLY A 111 10.49 3.49 -12.38
C GLY A 111 11.70 3.24 -11.46
N SER A 112 12.93 3.37 -11.99
CA SER A 112 14.15 2.98 -11.28
C SER A 112 14.33 3.71 -9.94
N HIS A 113 13.93 4.98 -9.84
CA HIS A 113 14.03 5.75 -8.61
C HIS A 113 13.16 5.18 -7.47
N HIS A 114 12.02 4.56 -7.77
CA HIS A 114 11.20 3.89 -6.74
C HIS A 114 11.89 2.60 -6.27
N VAL A 115 12.49 1.83 -7.20
CA VAL A 115 13.25 0.61 -6.87
C VAL A 115 14.49 0.95 -6.03
N GLU A 116 15.23 2.00 -6.39
CA GLU A 116 16.42 2.48 -5.67
C GLU A 116 16.06 2.98 -4.26
N GLU A 117 14.97 3.75 -4.12
CA GLU A 117 14.51 4.23 -2.80
C GLU A 117 14.02 3.07 -1.92
N PHE A 118 13.26 2.12 -2.48
CA PHE A 118 12.82 0.93 -1.73
C PHE A 118 14.02 0.12 -1.22
N LEU A 119 15.02 -0.14 -2.07
CA LEU A 119 16.23 -0.86 -1.68
C LEU A 119 17.04 -0.08 -0.63
N TYR A 120 17.07 1.25 -0.70
CA TYR A 120 17.69 2.10 0.33
C TYR A 120 16.95 2.04 1.67
N LEU A 121 15.63 2.19 1.68
CA LEU A 121 14.78 2.07 2.87
C LEU A 121 14.88 0.68 3.50
N GLN A 122 14.80 -0.38 2.70
CA GLN A 122 14.93 -1.76 3.16
C GLN A 122 16.33 -2.01 3.75
N LYS A 123 17.39 -1.51 3.11
CA LYS A 123 18.76 -1.60 3.65
C LYS A 123 18.90 -0.84 4.97
N LEU A 124 18.25 0.30 5.17
CA LEU A 124 18.23 0.97 6.48
C LEU A 124 17.57 0.06 7.53
N VAL A 125 16.34 -0.40 7.28
CA VAL A 125 15.55 -1.22 8.22
C VAL A 125 16.23 -2.55 8.57
N GLN A 126 16.88 -3.21 7.62
CA GLN A 126 17.60 -4.47 7.84
C GLN A 126 18.86 -4.34 8.71
N ASN A 127 19.52 -3.17 8.75
CA ASN A 127 20.75 -2.95 9.53
C ASN A 127 20.50 -2.45 10.97
N ARG A 128 19.23 -2.33 11.39
CA ARG A 128 18.83 -1.79 12.70
C ARG A 128 18.80 -2.88 13.78
N VAL A 129 19.74 -2.80 14.72
CA VAL A 129 19.87 -3.75 15.85
C VAL A 129 18.97 -3.43 17.04
N ASP A 130 18.37 -2.23 17.08
CA ASP A 130 17.48 -1.76 18.16
C ASP A 130 16.04 -2.25 18.02
N PHE A 131 15.67 -2.95 16.95
CA PHE A 131 14.36 -3.60 16.77
C PHE A 131 14.23 -4.92 17.55
N THR A 132 14.34 -4.83 18.86
CA THR A 132 14.04 -5.91 19.83
C THR A 132 12.52 -6.17 19.92
N PRO A 133 12.08 -7.33 20.45
CA PRO A 133 10.65 -7.57 20.70
C PRO A 133 9.99 -6.50 21.57
N THR A 134 10.70 -5.99 22.59
CA THR A 134 10.19 -4.97 23.51
C THR A 134 10.04 -3.62 22.83
N THR A 135 11.02 -3.18 22.04
CA THR A 135 10.92 -1.90 21.30
C THR A 135 9.89 -1.97 20.18
N LEU A 136 9.75 -3.11 19.48
CA LEU A 136 8.70 -3.30 18.48
C LEU A 136 7.30 -3.20 19.08
N LEU A 137 7.06 -3.76 20.28
CA LEU A 137 5.78 -3.63 20.99
C LEU A 137 5.47 -2.21 21.51
N MET A 138 6.48 -1.35 21.63
CA MET A 138 6.35 0.07 21.99
C MET A 138 6.32 1.01 20.76
N THR A 139 6.27 0.46 19.55
CA THR A 139 6.26 1.23 18.29
C THR A 139 4.86 1.79 18.02
N HIS A 140 4.75 2.98 17.41
CA HIS A 140 3.44 3.46 16.94
C HIS A 140 2.85 2.49 15.90
N HIS A 141 1.53 2.25 15.91
CA HIS A 141 0.93 1.20 15.07
C HIS A 141 1.27 1.37 13.58
N VAL A 142 1.01 2.55 13.01
CA VAL A 142 1.35 2.89 11.63
C VAL A 142 2.86 2.84 11.34
N GLN A 143 3.70 3.20 12.31
CA GLN A 143 5.15 3.11 12.18
C GLN A 143 5.59 1.64 12.03
N LEU A 144 4.94 0.72 12.75
CA LEU A 144 5.23 -0.70 12.68
C LEU A 144 4.71 -1.34 11.38
N GLU A 145 3.54 -0.93 10.89
CA GLU A 145 3.05 -1.30 9.54
C GLU A 145 4.07 -0.90 8.45
N ILE A 146 4.56 0.34 8.48
CA ILE A 146 5.58 0.86 7.56
C ILE A 146 6.88 0.05 7.67
N LEU A 147 7.35 -0.25 8.88
CA LEU A 147 8.56 -1.05 9.08
C LEU A 147 8.40 -2.50 8.59
N VAL A 148 7.23 -3.11 8.77
CA VAL A 148 6.91 -4.45 8.23
C VAL A 148 6.86 -4.43 6.69
N ALA A 149 6.19 -3.43 6.10
CA ALA A 149 6.08 -3.29 4.64
C ALA A 149 7.46 -3.05 3.99
N ILE A 150 8.30 -2.17 4.56
CA ILE A 150 9.68 -1.96 4.09
C ILE A 150 10.52 -3.26 4.20
N LYS A 151 10.39 -4.00 5.30
CA LYS A 151 11.19 -5.22 5.54
C LYS A 151 10.78 -6.40 4.67
N THR A 152 9.49 -6.53 4.35
CA THR A 152 8.94 -7.66 3.57
C THR A 152 8.76 -7.36 2.09
N GLY A 153 8.61 -6.09 1.71
CA GLY A 153 8.19 -5.68 0.35
C GLY A 153 6.70 -5.89 0.07
N ILE A 154 5.89 -6.13 1.11
CA ILE A 154 4.46 -6.46 1.00
C ILE A 154 3.63 -5.20 1.28
N GLN A 155 2.95 -4.68 0.26
CA GLN A 155 2.15 -3.45 0.32
C GLN A 155 0.84 -3.62 1.11
N GLU A 156 0.36 -4.85 1.26
CA GLU A 156 -0.94 -5.16 1.85
C GLU A 156 -1.00 -4.79 3.34
N PHE A 157 0.15 -4.74 4.03
CA PHE A 157 0.28 -4.18 5.40
C PHE A 157 -0.02 -2.68 5.50
N LEU A 158 -0.10 -1.97 4.36
CA LEU A 158 -0.39 -0.54 4.28
C LEU A 158 -1.84 -0.26 3.84
N HIS A 159 -2.66 -1.29 3.60
CA HIS A 159 -4.01 -1.12 3.10
C HIS A 159 -4.99 -0.74 4.23
N PRO A 160 -5.86 0.28 4.07
CA PRO A 160 -6.73 0.76 5.16
C PRO A 160 -7.69 -0.27 5.78
N SER A 161 -8.07 -1.33 5.05
CA SER A 161 -8.89 -2.42 5.61
C SER A 161 -8.10 -3.48 6.39
N VAL A 162 -6.77 -3.44 6.39
CA VAL A 162 -5.89 -4.43 7.04
C VAL A 162 -5.47 -3.90 8.42
N ASN A 163 -6.35 -4.08 9.40
CA ASN A 163 -6.01 -3.79 10.80
C ASN A 163 -5.45 -5.06 11.49
N LEU A 164 -4.13 -5.10 11.70
CA LEU A 164 -3.45 -6.16 12.45
C LEU A 164 -2.95 -5.63 13.80
N PRO A 165 -3.06 -6.39 14.90
CA PRO A 165 -2.53 -5.98 16.21
C PRO A 165 -1.01 -5.74 16.17
N VAL A 166 -0.53 -4.79 17.00
CA VAL A 166 0.91 -4.47 17.15
C VAL A 166 1.75 -5.72 17.43
N SER A 167 1.25 -6.65 18.25
CA SER A 167 1.92 -7.94 18.53
C SER A 167 2.04 -8.83 17.29
N HIS A 168 1.01 -8.88 16.44
CA HIS A 168 1.03 -9.63 15.19
C HIS A 168 2.07 -9.05 14.22
N LEU A 169 2.08 -7.73 14.05
CA LEU A 169 3.04 -7.02 13.21
C LEU A 169 4.48 -7.20 13.72
N ALA A 170 4.70 -7.16 15.05
CA ALA A 170 5.99 -7.41 15.67
C ALA A 170 6.47 -8.86 15.45
N GLU A 171 5.57 -9.85 15.52
CA GLU A 171 5.90 -11.25 15.25
C GLU A 171 6.22 -11.51 13.76
N VAL A 172 5.53 -10.87 12.82
CA VAL A 172 5.88 -10.89 11.40
C VAL A 172 7.24 -10.23 11.17
N TYR A 173 7.47 -9.05 11.77
CA TYR A 173 8.76 -8.35 11.69
C TYR A 173 9.92 -9.21 12.23
N LEU A 174 9.67 -10.00 13.28
CA LEU A 174 10.63 -10.93 13.89
C LEU A 174 10.66 -12.32 13.24
N TYR A 175 9.98 -12.52 12.10
CA TYR A 175 9.93 -13.78 11.37
C TYR A 175 9.33 -14.97 12.15
N LYS A 176 8.55 -14.69 13.20
CA LYS A 176 7.84 -15.68 14.05
C LYS A 176 6.42 -15.98 13.59
N ARG A 177 5.88 -15.19 12.67
CA ARG A 177 4.55 -15.35 12.07
C ARG A 177 4.63 -15.15 10.56
N CYS A 178 3.79 -15.88 9.83
CA CYS A 178 3.71 -15.83 8.38
C CYS A 178 3.39 -14.42 7.87
N GLN A 179 4.16 -13.95 6.89
CA GLN A 179 3.99 -12.66 6.25
C GLN A 179 2.80 -12.57 5.28
N ASN A 180 2.14 -13.70 4.95
CA ASN A 180 0.85 -13.70 4.27
C ASN A 180 -0.25 -13.34 5.28
N ILE A 181 -0.85 -12.16 5.11
CA ILE A 181 -1.88 -11.58 6.00
C ILE A 181 -3.15 -12.43 6.13
N THR A 182 -3.41 -13.36 5.23
CA THR A 182 -4.52 -14.31 5.29
C THR A 182 -4.13 -15.59 6.04
N CYS A 183 -2.89 -16.08 5.85
CA CYS A 183 -2.39 -17.30 6.47
C CYS A 183 -2.20 -17.16 8.00
N LYS A 184 -1.65 -16.03 8.47
CA LYS A 184 -1.49 -15.65 9.90
C LYS A 184 -0.77 -16.66 10.82
N SER A 185 -0.26 -17.78 10.29
CA SER A 185 0.26 -18.91 11.07
C SER A 185 1.56 -18.58 11.80
N ALA A 186 1.74 -19.08 13.02
CA ALA A 186 3.03 -19.05 13.71
C ALA A 186 4.05 -19.92 12.97
N LEU A 187 5.35 -19.58 13.07
CA LEU A 187 6.43 -20.24 12.32
C LEU A 187 7.41 -20.98 13.25
N PRO A 188 7.83 -22.22 12.92
CA PRO A 188 7.37 -23.06 11.81
C PRO A 188 5.89 -23.46 11.93
N ALA A 189 5.14 -23.42 10.82
CA ALA A 189 3.74 -23.82 10.82
C ALA A 189 3.60 -25.35 10.94
N GLU A 190 2.52 -25.81 11.57
CA GLU A 190 2.26 -27.22 11.92
C GLU A 190 3.43 -27.90 12.67
N GLU A 191 4.23 -27.11 13.42
CA GLU A 191 5.48 -27.55 14.06
C GLU A 191 6.49 -28.22 13.10
N CYS A 192 6.45 -27.91 11.80
CA CYS A 192 7.25 -28.60 10.79
C CYS A 192 8.76 -28.47 11.04
N ARG A 193 9.40 -29.61 11.37
CA ARG A 193 10.81 -29.70 11.82
C ARG A 193 11.82 -29.87 10.68
N CYS A 194 11.44 -29.57 9.43
CA CYS A 194 12.36 -29.70 8.30
C CYS A 194 13.39 -28.57 8.27
N ASN A 195 14.53 -28.80 7.60
CA ASN A 195 15.63 -27.82 7.53
C ASN A 195 15.21 -26.48 6.88
N ILE A 196 14.30 -26.51 5.89
CA ILE A 196 13.81 -25.31 5.21
C ILE A 196 12.93 -24.48 6.17
N CYS A 197 11.93 -25.11 6.80
CA CYS A 197 11.01 -24.44 7.72
C CYS A 197 11.69 -23.92 9.00
N SER A 198 12.74 -24.61 9.46
CA SER A 198 13.45 -24.25 10.69
C SER A 198 14.46 -23.11 10.50
N ASN A 199 15.07 -22.98 9.31
CA ASN A 199 16.19 -22.07 9.08
C ASN A 199 15.92 -20.94 8.06
N ARG A 200 14.79 -20.94 7.34
CA ARG A 200 14.41 -19.81 6.47
C ARG A 200 13.50 -18.82 7.21
N ASN A 201 14.08 -17.69 7.60
CA ASN A 201 13.37 -16.54 8.16
C ASN A 201 12.08 -16.20 7.40
N GLY A 202 10.93 -16.27 8.08
CA GLY A 202 9.63 -15.87 7.55
C GLY A 202 8.95 -16.92 6.65
N PHE A 203 9.59 -18.06 6.40
CA PHE A 203 9.04 -19.10 5.53
C PHE A 203 7.90 -19.88 6.20
N CYS A 204 6.78 -20.02 5.50
CA CYS A 204 5.62 -20.80 5.91
C CYS A 204 5.35 -21.92 4.91
N ASN A 205 5.51 -23.19 5.33
CA ASN A 205 5.26 -24.34 4.46
C ASN A 205 3.84 -24.37 3.89
N LEU A 206 2.84 -23.82 4.60
CA LEU A 206 1.42 -23.85 4.24
C LEU A 206 1.02 -22.96 3.06
N CYS A 207 1.82 -21.96 2.71
CA CYS A 207 1.46 -21.03 1.62
C CYS A 207 2.63 -20.46 0.82
N MET A 208 3.89 -20.77 1.16
CA MET A 208 5.07 -20.24 0.46
C MET A 208 5.81 -21.35 -0.28
N CYS A 209 6.21 -21.06 -1.52
CA CYS A 209 6.93 -22.01 -2.36
C CYS A 209 8.32 -22.32 -1.79
N VAL A 210 8.61 -23.61 -1.51
CA VAL A 210 9.90 -24.07 -0.96
C VAL A 210 11.13 -23.75 -1.83
N ILE A 211 10.93 -23.34 -3.09
CA ILE A 211 12.01 -22.89 -3.98
C ILE A 211 12.22 -21.38 -3.82
N CYS A 212 11.24 -20.56 -4.23
CA CYS A 212 11.41 -19.10 -4.35
C CYS A 212 11.02 -18.29 -3.12
N ASN A 213 10.50 -18.90 -2.05
CA ASN A 213 9.98 -18.26 -0.83
C ASN A 213 8.88 -17.21 -1.06
N LYS A 214 8.24 -17.18 -2.24
CA LYS A 214 7.07 -16.35 -2.52
C LYS A 214 5.79 -17.13 -2.28
N PHE A 215 4.71 -16.41 -1.98
CA PHE A 215 3.33 -16.87 -2.00
C PHE A 215 2.56 -16.05 -3.03
N ASP A 216 1.41 -16.56 -3.45
CA ASP A 216 0.33 -15.77 -4.06
C ASP A 216 -1.00 -16.11 -3.37
N PHE A 217 -2.12 -15.67 -3.93
CA PHE A 217 -3.46 -15.92 -3.40
C PHE A 217 -4.25 -16.93 -4.24
N GLU A 218 -3.58 -17.61 -5.17
CA GLU A 218 -4.21 -18.63 -6.02
C GLU A 218 -4.45 -19.90 -5.19
N VAL A 219 -5.69 -20.39 -5.24
CA VAL A 219 -6.14 -21.60 -4.54
C VAL A 219 -6.90 -22.49 -5.52
N ASN A 220 -7.07 -23.77 -5.21
CA ASN A 220 -7.82 -24.71 -6.06
C ASN A 220 -7.25 -24.80 -7.48
N THR A 221 -5.93 -24.97 -7.62
CA THR A 221 -5.16 -24.80 -8.87
C THR A 221 -3.98 -25.78 -8.98
N CYS A 222 -3.68 -26.25 -10.20
CA CYS A 222 -2.48 -26.98 -10.60
C CYS A 222 -1.24 -26.08 -10.80
N ARG A 223 -1.37 -24.76 -10.58
CA ARG A 223 -0.25 -23.83 -10.40
C ARG A 223 0.61 -24.17 -9.18
N TRP A 224 0.04 -24.86 -8.20
CA TRP A 224 0.68 -25.31 -6.98
C TRP A 224 0.71 -26.84 -6.90
N ILE A 225 1.84 -27.39 -6.44
CA ILE A 225 2.05 -28.82 -6.19
C ILE A 225 2.42 -29.00 -4.73
N GLY A 226 1.68 -29.86 -4.03
CA GLY A 226 1.97 -30.27 -2.66
C GLY A 226 2.91 -31.48 -2.59
N CYS A 227 3.34 -31.81 -1.38
CA CYS A 227 3.96 -33.11 -1.08
C CYS A 227 3.15 -33.83 -0.01
N ASP A 228 2.71 -35.05 -0.34
CA ASP A 228 1.70 -35.86 0.36
C ASP A 228 1.98 -36.16 1.85
N VAL A 229 3.18 -35.82 2.33
CA VAL A 229 3.70 -36.23 3.65
C VAL A 229 3.81 -35.06 4.65
N PHE A 230 4.01 -33.83 4.16
CA PHE A 230 4.39 -32.70 5.01
C PHE A 230 3.84 -31.33 4.54
N SER A 231 2.83 -31.34 3.65
CA SER A 231 2.16 -30.11 3.17
C SER A 231 3.13 -29.03 2.65
N HIS A 232 4.25 -29.44 2.03
CA HIS A 232 5.24 -28.53 1.46
C HIS A 232 4.82 -28.13 0.04
N TRP A 233 4.39 -26.88 -0.13
CA TRP A 233 3.92 -26.37 -1.41
C TRP A 233 5.03 -25.81 -2.30
N THR A 234 4.86 -25.96 -3.62
CA THR A 234 5.77 -25.46 -4.65
C THR A 234 5.00 -24.94 -5.86
N HIS A 235 5.34 -23.75 -6.39
CA HIS A 235 4.81 -23.32 -7.69
C HIS A 235 5.29 -24.28 -8.79
N THR A 236 4.39 -24.73 -9.67
CA THR A 236 4.68 -25.62 -10.80
C THR A 236 5.80 -25.08 -11.70
N ASP A 237 5.76 -23.78 -12.06
CA ASP A 237 6.81 -23.13 -12.85
C ASP A 237 8.16 -23.01 -12.11
N CYS A 238 8.19 -23.15 -10.78
CA CYS A 238 9.44 -23.27 -10.03
C CYS A 238 9.93 -24.71 -10.00
N ALA A 239 9.04 -25.68 -9.76
CA ALA A 239 9.39 -27.10 -9.74
C ALA A 239 9.93 -27.61 -11.09
N ILE A 240 9.39 -27.11 -12.21
CA ILE A 240 9.92 -27.39 -13.56
C ILE A 240 11.32 -26.80 -13.75
N ARG A 241 11.54 -25.54 -13.34
CA ARG A 241 12.83 -24.84 -13.51
C ARG A 241 13.95 -25.37 -12.60
N ASP A 242 13.60 -25.95 -11.46
CA ASP A 242 14.54 -26.55 -10.49
C ASP A 242 14.67 -28.08 -10.70
N GLU A 243 14.20 -28.60 -11.85
CA GLU A 243 14.24 -30.02 -12.25
C GLU A 243 13.59 -31.00 -11.23
N GLN A 244 12.65 -30.51 -10.42
CA GLN A 244 11.92 -31.29 -9.42
C GLN A 244 10.73 -32.06 -10.00
N ILE A 245 10.35 -31.83 -11.26
CA ILE A 245 9.33 -32.61 -11.98
C ILE A 245 10.03 -33.43 -13.07
N GLY A 246 9.78 -34.74 -13.11
CA GLY A 246 10.32 -35.60 -14.17
C GLY A 246 9.79 -37.03 -14.16
N SER A 247 10.15 -37.78 -15.20
CA SER A 247 9.86 -39.22 -15.32
C SER A 247 10.65 -40.01 -14.27
N GLY A 248 9.93 -40.70 -13.39
CA GLY A 248 10.47 -41.68 -12.45
C GLY A 248 9.98 -43.09 -12.76
N GLN A 249 10.38 -44.06 -11.93
CA GLN A 249 9.93 -45.44 -12.02
C GLN A 249 9.25 -45.88 -10.72
N LYS A 250 8.08 -46.51 -10.85
CA LYS A 250 7.39 -47.19 -9.76
C LYS A 250 7.45 -48.69 -10.01
N ILE A 251 7.94 -49.41 -9.01
CA ILE A 251 8.01 -50.87 -9.04
C ILE A 251 6.68 -51.41 -8.52
N ASN A 252 5.92 -52.08 -9.38
CA ASN A 252 4.71 -52.82 -9.00
C ASN A 252 4.86 -54.28 -9.42
N ASN A 253 4.71 -55.22 -8.49
CA ASN A 253 4.92 -56.66 -8.71
C ASN A 253 6.25 -57.01 -9.43
N GLY A 254 7.31 -56.23 -9.20
CA GLY A 254 8.62 -56.39 -9.83
C GLY A 254 8.77 -55.76 -11.22
N ILE A 255 7.70 -55.21 -11.80
CA ILE A 255 7.72 -54.48 -13.08
C ILE A 255 7.88 -52.99 -12.79
N ALA A 256 8.85 -52.35 -13.44
CA ALA A 256 9.03 -50.91 -13.40
C ALA A 256 8.10 -50.23 -14.43
N HIS A 257 7.15 -49.44 -13.93
CA HIS A 257 6.31 -48.57 -14.75
C HIS A 257 6.84 -47.13 -14.67
N PRO A 258 6.98 -46.41 -15.80
CA PRO A 258 7.24 -44.98 -15.77
C PRO A 258 6.02 -44.25 -15.16
N GLU A 259 6.28 -43.27 -14.30
CA GLU A 259 5.28 -42.33 -13.76
C GLU A 259 5.90 -40.93 -13.69
N MET A 260 5.08 -39.87 -13.78
CA MET A 260 5.55 -38.50 -13.56
C MET A 260 5.57 -38.19 -12.07
N LEU A 261 6.75 -37.85 -11.53
CA LEU A 261 6.95 -37.60 -10.11
C LEU A 261 7.40 -36.16 -9.84
N PHE A 262 6.95 -35.62 -8.71
CA PHE A 262 7.48 -34.39 -8.11
C PHE A 262 8.37 -34.73 -6.91
N ARG A 263 9.64 -34.30 -6.93
CA ARG A 263 10.58 -34.43 -5.80
C ARG A 263 10.56 -33.17 -4.95
N CYS A 264 10.00 -33.27 -3.74
CA CYS A 264 9.90 -32.12 -2.84
C CYS A 264 11.26 -31.69 -2.27
N GLN A 265 11.69 -30.45 -2.55
CA GLN A 265 12.97 -29.90 -2.07
C GLN A 265 13.17 -29.98 -0.53
N ALA A 266 12.08 -29.88 0.24
CA ALA A 266 12.13 -29.79 1.69
C ALA A 266 12.28 -31.13 2.43
N CYS A 267 11.74 -32.22 1.87
CA CYS A 267 11.75 -33.56 2.49
C CYS A 267 12.36 -34.65 1.59
N GLN A 268 12.73 -34.33 0.35
CA GLN A 268 13.35 -35.18 -0.68
C GLN A 268 12.55 -36.43 -1.09
N ARG A 269 11.31 -36.56 -0.61
CA ARG A 269 10.34 -37.58 -1.05
C ARG A 269 9.74 -37.22 -2.40
N THR A 270 9.29 -38.25 -3.12
CA THR A 270 8.60 -38.13 -4.40
C THR A 270 7.09 -38.32 -4.24
N SER A 271 6.31 -37.40 -4.80
CA SER A 271 4.84 -37.45 -4.92
C SER A 271 4.42 -37.72 -6.37
N GLU A 272 3.27 -38.35 -6.58
CA GLU A 272 2.80 -38.83 -7.89
C GLU A 272 1.88 -37.80 -8.56
N LEU A 273 2.26 -37.30 -9.74
CA LEU A 273 1.63 -36.10 -10.32
C LEU A 273 0.32 -36.36 -11.07
N LEU A 274 0.07 -37.58 -11.51
CA LEU A 274 -1.16 -37.96 -12.23
C LEU A 274 -2.33 -38.04 -11.25
N GLY A 275 -2.14 -38.68 -10.10
CA GLY A 275 -3.06 -38.64 -8.97
C GLY A 275 -3.27 -37.23 -8.45
N TRP A 276 -2.19 -36.46 -8.24
CA TRP A 276 -2.28 -35.06 -7.81
C TRP A 276 -3.18 -34.21 -8.73
N VAL A 277 -2.95 -34.25 -10.04
CA VAL A 277 -3.74 -33.48 -11.01
C VAL A 277 -5.19 -33.98 -11.07
N ARG A 278 -5.42 -35.30 -11.02
CA ARG A 278 -6.78 -35.86 -10.93
C ARG A 278 -7.53 -35.31 -9.71
N ASP A 279 -6.90 -35.32 -8.53
CA ASP A 279 -7.56 -34.96 -7.28
C ASP A 279 -7.85 -33.45 -7.21
N VAL A 280 -6.96 -32.61 -7.74
CA VAL A 280 -7.22 -31.18 -7.95
C VAL A 280 -8.39 -30.98 -8.92
N PHE A 281 -8.39 -31.61 -10.09
CA PHE A 281 -9.50 -31.45 -11.05
C PHE A 281 -10.84 -31.94 -10.49
N GLN A 282 -10.86 -33.09 -9.80
CA GLN A 282 -12.07 -33.66 -9.21
C GLN A 282 -12.66 -32.74 -8.11
N GLN A 283 -11.81 -32.15 -7.27
CA GLN A 283 -12.24 -31.31 -6.16
C GLN A 283 -12.54 -29.85 -6.58
N CYS A 284 -11.85 -29.34 -7.61
CA CYS A 284 -11.83 -27.90 -7.92
C CYS A 284 -12.53 -27.53 -9.23
N ALA A 285 -12.49 -28.36 -10.27
CA ALA A 285 -13.05 -28.03 -11.59
C ALA A 285 -14.55 -27.68 -11.60
N PRO A 286 -15.43 -28.24 -10.74
CA PRO A 286 -16.83 -27.80 -10.65
C PRO A 286 -17.02 -26.33 -10.26
N GLY A 287 -15.99 -25.66 -9.72
CA GLY A 287 -15.99 -24.24 -9.36
C GLY A 287 -15.22 -23.32 -10.31
N TRP A 288 -14.62 -23.84 -11.39
CA TRP A 288 -13.86 -23.04 -12.35
C TRP A 288 -14.76 -22.48 -13.47
N ASP A 289 -14.49 -21.23 -13.87
CA ASP A 289 -14.96 -20.70 -15.15
C ASP A 289 -14.09 -21.21 -16.33
N ARG A 290 -14.47 -20.83 -17.56
CA ARG A 290 -13.76 -21.22 -18.80
C ARG A 290 -12.28 -20.81 -18.79
N ASP A 291 -11.98 -19.62 -18.28
CA ASP A 291 -10.65 -19.01 -18.36
C ASP A 291 -9.76 -19.50 -17.21
N ALA A 292 -10.34 -19.82 -16.05
CA ALA A 292 -9.70 -20.61 -15.02
C ALA A 292 -9.33 -22.01 -15.55
N LEU A 293 -10.29 -22.77 -16.10
CA LEU A 293 -10.01 -24.09 -16.68
C LEU A 293 -8.90 -24.05 -17.73
N LEU A 294 -8.91 -23.05 -18.63
CA LEU A 294 -7.85 -22.87 -19.63
C LEU A 294 -6.46 -22.76 -18.99
N ARG A 295 -6.31 -21.93 -17.94
CA ARG A 295 -5.05 -21.80 -17.19
C ARG A 295 -4.64 -23.11 -16.52
N GLU A 296 -5.59 -23.86 -15.97
CA GLU A 296 -5.30 -25.13 -15.30
C GLU A 296 -4.89 -26.24 -16.26
N LEU A 297 -5.57 -26.36 -17.40
CA LEU A 297 -5.15 -27.25 -18.49
C LEU A 297 -3.76 -26.88 -19.01
N GLU A 298 -3.40 -25.59 -19.10
CA GLU A 298 -2.05 -25.15 -19.45
C GLU A 298 -0.99 -25.63 -18.42
N TYR A 299 -1.29 -25.64 -17.12
CA TYR A 299 -0.38 -26.22 -16.12
C TYR A 299 -0.26 -27.74 -16.26
N VAL A 300 -1.34 -28.47 -16.56
CA VAL A 300 -1.27 -29.91 -16.86
C VAL A 300 -0.40 -30.16 -18.10
N CYS A 301 -0.58 -29.37 -19.17
CA CYS A 301 0.27 -29.44 -20.36
C CYS A 301 1.73 -29.07 -20.08
N LYS A 302 2.03 -28.17 -19.14
CA LYS A 302 3.41 -27.92 -18.68
C LYS A 302 4.00 -29.14 -17.95
N ILE A 303 3.25 -29.74 -17.02
CA ILE A 303 3.70 -30.86 -16.19
C ILE A 303 3.99 -32.10 -17.05
N PHE A 304 3.07 -32.50 -17.92
CA PHE A 304 3.16 -33.77 -18.67
C PHE A 304 3.89 -33.67 -20.03
N ARG A 305 4.41 -32.50 -20.39
CA ARG A 305 5.08 -32.25 -21.69
C ARG A 305 6.19 -33.24 -22.03
N LEU A 306 6.94 -33.68 -21.02
CA LEU A 306 8.10 -34.58 -21.16
C LEU A 306 7.81 -36.00 -20.60
N SER A 307 6.54 -36.39 -20.49
CA SER A 307 6.13 -37.65 -19.88
C SER A 307 6.61 -38.88 -20.65
N GLU A 308 7.45 -39.70 -19.99
CA GLU A 308 7.76 -41.06 -20.48
C GLU A 308 6.65 -42.07 -20.14
N ASP A 309 5.72 -41.73 -19.25
CA ASP A 309 4.50 -42.50 -19.06
C ASP A 309 3.51 -42.38 -20.22
N SER A 310 2.87 -43.50 -20.56
CA SER A 310 1.81 -43.63 -21.55
C SER A 310 0.52 -42.91 -21.14
N LYS A 311 0.16 -42.90 -19.85
CA LYS A 311 -1.03 -42.21 -19.34
C LYS A 311 -0.81 -40.70 -19.35
N GLY A 312 0.34 -40.23 -18.86
CA GLY A 312 0.75 -38.84 -18.93
C GLY A 312 0.78 -38.28 -20.36
N ARG A 313 1.27 -39.05 -21.35
CA ARG A 313 1.16 -38.68 -22.79
C ARG A 313 -0.25 -38.75 -23.37
N ASN A 314 -1.18 -39.46 -22.73
CA ASN A 314 -2.59 -39.44 -23.09
C ASN A 314 -3.24 -38.15 -22.56
N LEU A 315 -3.07 -37.88 -21.27
CA LEU A 315 -3.54 -36.67 -20.58
C LEU A 315 -3.04 -35.40 -21.28
N PHE A 316 -1.72 -35.28 -21.52
CA PHE A 316 -1.13 -34.14 -22.23
C PHE A 316 -1.88 -33.83 -23.54
N ARG A 317 -2.05 -34.83 -24.41
CA ARG A 317 -2.68 -34.65 -25.73
C ARG A 317 -4.17 -34.30 -25.64
N ARG A 318 -4.90 -34.85 -24.66
CA ARG A 318 -6.32 -34.50 -24.45
C ARG A 318 -6.47 -33.09 -23.90
N CYS A 319 -5.59 -32.66 -22.99
CA CYS A 319 -5.59 -31.30 -22.48
C CYS A 319 -5.24 -30.27 -23.59
N ASP A 320 -4.26 -30.57 -24.44
CA ASP A 320 -3.85 -29.71 -25.56
C ASP A 320 -5.01 -29.50 -26.58
N ASP A 321 -5.64 -30.59 -27.02
CA ASP A 321 -6.83 -30.55 -27.89
C ASP A 321 -8.03 -29.85 -27.23
N LEU A 322 -8.24 -30.02 -25.93
CA LEU A 322 -9.29 -29.31 -25.19
C LEU A 322 -9.00 -27.80 -25.09
N ILE A 323 -7.73 -27.40 -24.91
CA ILE A 323 -7.30 -25.99 -24.94
C ILE A 323 -7.55 -25.39 -26.34
N GLU A 324 -7.23 -26.10 -27.42
CA GLU A 324 -7.54 -25.64 -28.78
C GLU A 324 -9.05 -25.46 -29.00
N ARG A 325 -9.87 -26.47 -28.63
CA ARG A 325 -11.34 -26.42 -28.72
C ARG A 325 -11.97 -25.27 -27.90
N LEU A 326 -11.38 -24.95 -26.74
CA LEU A 326 -11.85 -23.84 -25.89
C LEU A 326 -11.43 -22.47 -26.43
N ARG A 327 -10.25 -22.37 -27.07
CA ARG A 327 -9.75 -21.13 -27.70
C ARG A 327 -10.39 -20.84 -29.07
N SER A 328 -10.78 -21.86 -29.84
CA SER A 328 -11.25 -21.71 -31.24
C SER A 328 -12.65 -21.10 -31.41
N GLY A 329 -13.35 -20.72 -30.32
CA GLY A 329 -14.62 -19.99 -30.37
C GLY A 329 -15.84 -20.79 -30.85
N THR A 330 -15.65 -21.99 -31.41
CA THR A 330 -16.70 -22.94 -31.82
C THR A 330 -17.55 -23.46 -30.66
N ALA A 331 -17.15 -23.21 -29.41
CA ALA A 331 -17.87 -23.52 -28.19
C ALA A 331 -19.10 -22.60 -27.95
N GLN A 332 -20.01 -22.49 -28.91
CA GLN A 332 -21.38 -22.02 -28.61
C GLN A 332 -22.04 -23.01 -27.63
N SER A 333 -22.11 -22.61 -26.36
CA SER A 333 -22.65 -23.43 -25.27
C SER A 333 -21.98 -24.80 -25.07
N MET A 334 -20.64 -24.82 -24.91
CA MET A 334 -20.02 -25.84 -24.05
C MET A 334 -20.57 -25.68 -22.63
N SER A 335 -21.70 -26.33 -22.34
CA SER A 335 -22.33 -26.28 -21.02
C SER A 335 -21.37 -26.83 -19.96
N PRO A 336 -21.51 -26.44 -18.68
CA PRO A 336 -20.72 -27.04 -17.59
C PRO A 336 -20.81 -28.57 -17.56
N ARG A 337 -21.91 -29.14 -18.06
CA ARG A 337 -22.10 -30.59 -18.21
C ARG A 337 -21.26 -31.19 -19.34
N ALA A 338 -21.15 -30.53 -20.50
CA ALA A 338 -20.28 -30.96 -21.59
C ALA A 338 -18.79 -30.78 -21.25
N LEU A 339 -18.48 -29.77 -20.43
CA LEU A 339 -17.15 -29.51 -19.91
C LEU A 339 -16.74 -30.54 -18.84
N LEU A 340 -17.61 -30.84 -17.88
CA LEU A 340 -17.45 -31.98 -16.97
C LEU A 340 -17.37 -33.32 -17.73
N GLN A 341 -18.12 -33.48 -18.82
CA GLN A 341 -18.06 -34.68 -19.64
C GLN A 341 -16.74 -34.77 -20.44
N ALA A 342 -16.15 -33.65 -20.88
CA ALA A 342 -14.79 -33.63 -21.42
C ALA A 342 -13.73 -33.91 -20.34
N LEU A 343 -13.98 -33.58 -19.07
CA LEU A 343 -13.15 -34.00 -17.93
C LEU A 343 -13.38 -35.47 -17.55
N GLN A 344 -14.56 -36.04 -17.80
CA GLN A 344 -14.77 -37.50 -17.76
C GLN A 344 -14.21 -38.20 -19.01
N GLU A 345 -14.01 -37.50 -20.14
CA GLU A 345 -13.17 -38.01 -21.23
C GLU A 345 -11.68 -37.97 -20.85
N LEU A 346 -11.27 -37.25 -19.78
CA LEU A 346 -9.99 -37.45 -19.11
C LEU A 346 -10.04 -38.61 -18.07
N GLU A 347 -11.12 -39.41 -18.00
CA GLU A 347 -11.12 -40.64 -17.19
C GLU A 347 -9.94 -41.51 -17.62
N MET A 348 -9.01 -41.68 -16.69
CA MET A 348 -7.79 -42.43 -16.90
C MET A 348 -8.13 -43.89 -16.70
N ASP A 349 -8.53 -44.57 -17.78
CA ASP A 349 -9.04 -45.95 -17.82
C ASP A 349 -8.36 -46.90 -16.81
N PHE A 350 -8.99 -47.08 -15.64
CA PHE A 350 -8.65 -48.15 -14.70
C PHE A 350 -9.91 -48.84 -14.18
N PRO A 351 -9.86 -50.15 -13.92
CA PRO A 351 -11.02 -50.89 -13.44
C PRO A 351 -11.53 -50.34 -12.11
N LYS A 352 -12.84 -50.40 -11.90
CA LYS A 352 -13.40 -50.37 -10.55
C LYS A 352 -12.67 -51.41 -9.71
N MET A 353 -12.07 -50.99 -8.59
CA MET A 353 -11.45 -51.94 -7.67
C MET A 353 -12.52 -52.92 -7.20
N SER A 354 -12.21 -54.21 -7.31
CA SER A 354 -13.07 -55.27 -6.81
C SER A 354 -12.98 -55.31 -5.28
N GLU A 355 -13.82 -54.52 -4.62
CA GLU A 355 -14.05 -54.67 -3.18
C GLU A 355 -14.68 -56.04 -2.91
N ASN A 356 -13.83 -57.00 -2.52
CA ASN A 356 -14.25 -58.27 -1.95
C ASN A 356 -13.32 -58.62 -0.78
N GLU A 357 -13.58 -57.99 0.37
CA GLU A 357 -13.73 -58.66 1.67
C GLU A 357 -13.97 -57.64 2.80
N GLU A 358 -15.24 -57.31 3.06
CA GLU A 358 -15.87 -57.68 4.35
C GLU A 358 -17.41 -57.51 4.32
N LEU A 359 -18.09 -58.13 5.29
CA LEU A 359 -19.54 -58.35 5.27
C LEU A 359 -20.34 -57.26 6.00
N GLY A 360 -20.88 -56.27 5.27
CA GLY A 360 -21.67 -55.18 5.86
C GLY A 360 -22.84 -54.70 4.99
N ARG A 361 -24.05 -55.22 5.24
CA ARG A 361 -25.38 -54.82 4.71
C ARG A 361 -25.38 -53.74 3.60
N LEU A 362 -25.37 -54.18 2.34
CA LEU A 362 -25.56 -53.28 1.20
C LEU A 362 -27.00 -52.71 1.17
N ILE A 363 -27.09 -51.38 1.25
CA ILE A 363 -28.25 -50.60 0.79
C ILE A 363 -28.30 -50.72 -0.74
N THR A 364 -29.47 -50.81 -1.38
CA THR A 364 -29.52 -50.96 -2.84
C THR A 364 -29.03 -49.69 -3.54
N PRO A 365 -28.44 -49.78 -4.75
CA PRO A 365 -28.01 -48.59 -5.49
C PRO A 365 -29.11 -47.55 -5.73
N HIS A 366 -30.38 -47.97 -5.75
CA HIS A 366 -31.52 -47.09 -5.92
C HIS A 366 -31.84 -46.31 -4.63
N GLU A 367 -31.80 -46.97 -3.47
CA GLU A 367 -31.94 -46.32 -2.16
C GLU A 367 -30.77 -45.38 -1.86
N ALA A 368 -29.53 -45.77 -2.22
CA ALA A 368 -28.35 -44.91 -2.10
C ALA A 368 -28.49 -43.64 -2.95
N CYS A 369 -28.93 -43.76 -4.21
CA CYS A 369 -29.21 -42.59 -5.06
C CYS A 369 -30.32 -41.70 -4.48
N ASN A 370 -31.36 -42.27 -3.87
CA ASN A 370 -32.44 -41.49 -3.26
C ASN A 370 -31.97 -40.76 -1.98
N GLN A 371 -31.17 -41.40 -1.13
CA GLN A 371 -30.55 -40.76 0.04
C GLN A 371 -29.61 -39.63 -0.38
N ILE A 372 -28.81 -39.82 -1.44
CA ILE A 372 -27.98 -38.76 -2.02
C ILE A 372 -28.85 -37.62 -2.56
N ALA A 373 -29.96 -37.92 -3.24
CA ALA A 373 -30.88 -36.90 -3.76
C ALA A 373 -31.54 -36.07 -2.64
N GLU A 374 -31.93 -36.69 -1.53
CA GLU A 374 -32.45 -35.97 -0.35
C GLU A 374 -31.39 -35.07 0.29
N VAL A 375 -30.15 -35.58 0.48
CA VAL A 375 -29.03 -34.79 1.01
C VAL A 375 -28.68 -33.63 0.09
N VAL A 376 -28.70 -33.82 -1.24
CA VAL A 376 -28.45 -32.75 -2.22
C VAL A 376 -29.58 -31.72 -2.22
N GLN A 377 -30.86 -32.13 -2.18
CA GLN A 377 -31.98 -31.18 -2.08
C GLN A 377 -31.95 -30.37 -0.79
N GLU A 378 -31.58 -30.99 0.33
CA GLU A 378 -31.43 -30.30 1.62
C GLU A 378 -30.20 -29.38 1.66
N ALA A 379 -29.11 -29.73 0.96
CA ALA A 379 -27.97 -28.84 0.75
C ALA A 379 -28.34 -27.63 -0.12
N VAL A 380 -29.09 -27.83 -1.22
CA VAL A 380 -29.60 -26.75 -2.07
C VAL A 380 -30.52 -25.82 -1.27
N ARG A 381 -31.49 -26.36 -0.52
CA ARG A 381 -32.38 -25.57 0.36
C ARG A 381 -31.59 -24.72 1.36
N LYS A 382 -30.53 -25.28 1.95
CA LYS A 382 -29.63 -24.53 2.84
C LYS A 382 -28.86 -23.43 2.11
N MET A 383 -28.34 -23.70 0.91
CA MET A 383 -27.70 -22.68 0.07
C MET A 383 -28.68 -21.56 -0.33
N GLU A 384 -29.93 -21.87 -0.64
CA GLU A 384 -30.99 -20.90 -0.90
C GLU A 384 -31.26 -20.02 0.32
N THR A 385 -31.41 -20.59 1.52
CA THR A 385 -31.57 -19.79 2.75
C THR A 385 -30.36 -18.87 3.02
N VAL A 386 -29.13 -19.35 2.81
CA VAL A 386 -27.91 -18.54 2.98
C VAL A 386 -27.80 -17.46 1.89
N ALA A 387 -28.33 -17.70 0.69
CA ALA A 387 -28.40 -16.69 -0.37
C ALA A 387 -29.43 -15.59 -0.06
N GLU A 388 -30.60 -15.96 0.48
CA GLU A 388 -31.64 -15.03 0.95
C GLU A 388 -31.12 -14.18 2.13
N GLU A 389 -30.46 -14.80 3.11
CA GLU A 389 -29.82 -14.09 4.23
C GLU A 389 -28.71 -13.13 3.76
N LYS A 390 -27.85 -13.55 2.83
CA LYS A 390 -26.82 -12.68 2.22
C LYS A 390 -27.44 -11.54 1.42
N MET A 391 -28.52 -11.79 0.69
CA MET A 391 -29.29 -10.76 -0.03
C MET A 391 -29.90 -9.75 0.95
N GLN A 392 -30.44 -10.19 2.09
CA GLN A 392 -30.95 -9.30 3.14
C GLN A 392 -29.83 -8.51 3.84
N MET A 393 -28.68 -9.13 4.11
CA MET A 393 -27.51 -8.44 4.63
C MET A 393 -26.97 -7.39 3.66
N PHE A 394 -26.90 -7.69 2.35
CA PHE A 394 -26.51 -6.74 1.32
C PHE A 394 -27.49 -5.55 1.21
N LYS A 395 -28.80 -5.80 1.27
CA LYS A 395 -29.83 -4.75 1.31
C LYS A 395 -29.67 -3.84 2.55
N LYS A 396 -29.41 -4.41 3.73
CA LYS A 396 -29.12 -3.65 4.96
C LYS A 396 -27.82 -2.84 4.87
N ALA A 397 -26.76 -3.43 4.33
CA ALA A 397 -25.47 -2.77 4.13
C ALA A 397 -25.58 -1.60 3.15
N ARG A 398 -26.32 -1.77 2.04
CA ARG A 398 -26.63 -0.69 1.09
C ARG A 398 -27.33 0.48 1.79
N LEU A 399 -28.43 0.22 2.49
CA LEU A 399 -29.16 1.27 3.23
C LEU A 399 -28.31 2.01 4.28
N ALA A 400 -27.32 1.32 4.88
CA ALA A 400 -26.36 1.95 5.79
C ALA A 400 -25.36 2.86 5.05
N VAL A 401 -24.83 2.42 3.89
CA VAL A 401 -23.98 3.25 3.02
C VAL A 401 -24.76 4.48 2.53
N ASP A 402 -25.96 4.29 1.98
CA ASP A 402 -26.82 5.38 1.50
C ASP A 402 -27.11 6.40 2.62
N SER A 403 -27.11 5.97 3.89
CA SER A 403 -27.29 6.86 5.05
C SER A 403 -26.02 7.59 5.47
N CYS A 404 -24.86 6.94 5.36
CA CYS A 404 -23.55 7.55 5.58
C CYS A 404 -23.25 8.62 4.53
N GLU A 405 -23.61 8.37 3.25
CA GLU A 405 -23.48 9.35 2.17
C GLU A 405 -24.31 10.62 2.45
N ARG A 406 -25.57 10.47 2.89
CA ARG A 406 -26.42 11.62 3.29
C ARG A 406 -25.87 12.39 4.49
N GLU A 407 -25.27 11.70 5.46
CA GLU A 407 -24.62 12.36 6.60
C GLU A 407 -23.36 13.11 6.16
N LEU A 408 -22.56 12.55 5.25
CA LEU A 408 -21.36 13.19 4.69
C LEU A 408 -21.71 14.45 3.87
N ASP A 409 -22.78 14.41 3.07
CA ASP A 409 -23.29 15.59 2.36
C ASP A 409 -23.74 16.69 3.32
N GLU A 410 -24.47 16.34 4.38
CA GLU A 410 -24.93 17.29 5.40
C GLU A 410 -23.76 17.89 6.19
N LYS A 411 -22.77 17.08 6.59
CA LYS A 411 -21.53 17.58 7.22
C LYS A 411 -20.72 18.46 6.26
N THR A 412 -20.75 18.17 4.96
CA THR A 412 -20.14 19.02 3.92
C THR A 412 -20.87 20.35 3.78
N ARG A 413 -22.20 20.39 3.95
CA ARG A 413 -23.00 21.62 4.00
C ARG A 413 -22.69 22.45 5.25
N GLU A 414 -22.75 21.85 6.44
CA GLU A 414 -22.37 22.47 7.71
C GLU A 414 -20.96 23.08 7.65
N ALA A 415 -19.98 22.35 7.11
CA ALA A 415 -18.60 22.82 6.99
C ALA A 415 -18.43 24.01 6.04
N ARG A 416 -19.29 24.17 5.02
CA ARG A 416 -19.31 25.35 4.15
C ARG A 416 -19.91 26.56 4.86
N GLU A 417 -21.00 26.36 5.59
CA GLU A 417 -21.68 27.41 6.38
C GLU A 417 -20.79 27.92 7.52
N LEU A 418 -20.11 27.02 8.24
CA LEU A 418 -19.12 27.38 9.28
C LEU A 418 -17.95 28.20 8.70
N LYS A 419 -17.43 27.85 7.51
CA LYS A 419 -16.37 28.63 6.85
C LYS A 419 -16.85 30.02 6.42
N ALA A 420 -18.10 30.15 5.97
CA ALA A 420 -18.69 31.45 5.63
C ALA A 420 -18.88 32.34 6.87
N GLU A 421 -19.38 31.79 7.98
CA GLU A 421 -19.54 32.51 9.25
C GLU A 421 -18.17 32.89 9.87
N GLN A 422 -17.16 32.03 9.76
CA GLN A 422 -15.78 32.36 10.15
C GLN A 422 -15.23 33.55 9.34
N LEU A 423 -15.45 33.59 8.02
CA LEU A 423 -15.02 34.71 7.17
C LEU A 423 -15.76 36.01 7.56
N ARG A 424 -17.07 35.97 7.80
CA ARG A 424 -17.83 37.15 8.26
C ARG A 424 -17.35 37.66 9.61
N LYS A 425 -17.04 36.76 10.55
CA LYS A 425 -16.47 37.12 11.86
C LYS A 425 -15.07 37.73 11.73
N LYS A 426 -14.24 37.24 10.81
CA LYS A 426 -12.92 37.83 10.52
C LYS A 426 -13.04 39.28 10.03
N GLN A 427 -13.97 39.55 9.12
CA GLN A 427 -14.27 40.92 8.64
C GLN A 427 -14.73 41.83 9.78
N GLN A 428 -15.64 41.36 10.64
CA GLN A 428 -16.11 42.11 11.81
C GLN A 428 -14.98 42.42 12.82
N VAL A 429 -14.01 41.52 13.00
CA VAL A 429 -12.81 41.78 13.83
C VAL A 429 -11.92 42.83 13.18
N GLU A 430 -11.65 42.75 11.88
CA GLU A 430 -10.83 43.72 11.15
C GLU A 430 -11.45 45.14 11.17
N GLU A 431 -12.78 45.25 11.07
CA GLU A 431 -13.54 46.49 11.24
C GLU A 431 -13.40 47.06 12.67
N LEU A 432 -13.59 46.23 13.69
CA LEU A 432 -13.48 46.62 15.10
C LEU A 432 -12.06 47.08 15.46
N GLU A 433 -11.03 46.35 15.02
CA GLU A 433 -9.65 46.80 15.18
C GLU A 433 -9.39 48.15 14.51
N SER A 434 -9.98 48.39 13.33
CA SER A 434 -9.84 49.67 12.63
C SER A 434 -10.47 50.81 13.43
N MET A 435 -11.66 50.58 14.01
CA MET A 435 -12.32 51.52 14.91
C MET A 435 -11.49 51.79 16.18
N ILE A 436 -10.89 50.76 16.77
CA ILE A 436 -10.01 50.87 17.94
C ILE A 436 -8.76 51.70 17.60
N ARG A 437 -8.09 51.43 16.47
CA ARG A 437 -6.93 52.22 16.00
C ARG A 437 -7.28 53.70 15.82
N LEU A 438 -8.41 54.00 15.19
CA LEU A 438 -8.89 55.38 15.02
C LEU A 438 -9.21 56.05 16.36
N LYS A 439 -9.86 55.35 17.30
CA LYS A 439 -10.20 55.89 18.62
C LYS A 439 -9.00 56.07 19.54
N SER A 440 -7.94 55.26 19.40
CA SER A 440 -6.66 55.50 20.08
C SER A 440 -6.03 56.81 19.60
N ALA A 441 -5.86 56.97 18.29
CA ALA A 441 -5.27 58.18 17.70
C ALA A 441 -6.08 59.46 18.01
N GLU A 442 -7.42 59.36 18.07
CA GLU A 442 -8.29 60.45 18.50
C GLU A 442 -8.07 60.81 19.98
N ALA A 443 -8.00 59.82 20.87
CA ALA A 443 -7.73 60.03 22.30
C ALA A 443 -6.32 60.60 22.55
N GLU A 444 -5.31 60.11 21.83
CA GLU A 444 -3.93 60.62 21.87
C GLU A 444 -3.87 62.10 21.45
N MET A 445 -4.59 62.48 20.39
CA MET A 445 -4.70 63.85 19.90
C MET A 445 -5.42 64.77 20.90
N PHE A 446 -6.48 64.30 21.56
CA PHE A 446 -7.14 65.05 22.64
C PHE A 446 -6.24 65.19 23.88
N GLN A 447 -5.50 64.15 24.24
CA GLN A 447 -4.57 64.17 25.37
C GLN A 447 -3.39 65.12 25.14
N LEU A 448 -2.87 65.19 23.90
CA LEU A 448 -1.87 66.17 23.49
C LEU A 448 -2.38 67.59 23.69
N LYS A 449 -3.54 67.94 23.12
CA LYS A 449 -4.15 69.28 23.26
C LYS A 449 -4.45 69.65 24.72
N ALA A 450 -4.88 68.68 25.53
CA ALA A 450 -5.11 68.89 26.97
C ALA A 450 -3.81 69.17 27.74
N ASN A 451 -2.67 68.64 27.28
CA ASN A 451 -1.36 68.95 27.84
C ASN A 451 -0.82 70.30 27.35
N GLU A 452 -0.97 70.61 26.06
CA GLU A 452 -0.61 71.91 25.46
C GLU A 452 -1.35 73.06 26.16
N ALA A 453 -2.68 72.97 26.30
CA ALA A 453 -3.50 73.98 26.97
C ALA A 453 -3.16 74.13 28.46
N ARG A 454 -2.74 73.06 29.14
CA ARG A 454 -2.24 73.13 30.53
C ARG A 454 -0.92 73.90 30.58
N GLN A 455 0.02 73.58 29.69
CA GLN A 455 1.32 74.24 29.62
C GLN A 455 1.20 75.74 29.29
N GLU A 456 0.27 76.12 28.40
CA GLU A 456 -0.03 77.54 28.13
C GLU A 456 -0.64 78.24 29.36
N ALA A 457 -1.56 77.60 30.07
CA ALA A 457 -2.14 78.14 31.31
C ALA A 457 -1.07 78.33 32.41
N GLU A 458 -0.16 77.38 32.58
CA GLU A 458 0.97 77.46 33.52
C GLU A 458 1.93 78.61 33.15
N GLN A 459 2.24 78.80 31.86
CA GLN A 459 3.05 79.93 31.38
C GLN A 459 2.36 81.27 31.64
N LEU A 460 1.06 81.40 31.32
CA LEU A 460 0.28 82.61 31.56
C LEU A 460 0.17 82.94 33.06
N GLN A 461 0.02 81.92 33.91
CA GLN A 461 0.04 82.07 35.37
C GLN A 461 1.40 82.57 35.86
N SER A 462 2.52 82.01 35.36
CA SER A 462 3.86 82.48 35.70
C SER A 462 4.10 83.93 35.27
N ILE A 463 3.61 84.34 34.09
CA ILE A 463 3.70 85.72 33.60
C ILE A 463 2.84 86.67 34.44
N ALA A 464 1.66 86.23 34.88
CA ALA A 464 0.79 87.02 35.74
C ALA A 464 1.41 87.25 37.13
N LEU A 465 1.98 86.20 37.75
CA LEU A 465 2.67 86.28 39.03
C LEU A 465 3.87 87.23 38.95
N ALA A 466 4.76 87.07 37.97
CA ALA A 466 5.93 87.94 37.79
C ALA A 466 5.55 89.41 37.51
N LYS A 467 4.39 89.66 36.87
CA LYS A 467 3.84 91.01 36.69
C LYS A 467 3.25 91.59 37.98
N SER A 468 2.61 90.78 38.82
CA SER A 468 2.12 91.24 40.14
C SER A 468 3.28 91.59 41.04
N GLU A 469 4.26 90.69 41.17
CA GLU A 469 5.46 90.91 42.00
C GLU A 469 6.20 92.18 41.55
N LYS A 470 6.40 92.37 40.24
CA LYS A 470 7.00 93.62 39.75
C LYS A 470 6.14 94.86 40.04
N ALA A 471 4.82 94.79 39.87
CA ALA A 471 3.94 95.92 40.16
C ALA A 471 3.94 96.29 41.65
N GLU A 472 4.06 95.30 42.54
CA GLU A 472 4.21 95.49 43.99
C GLU A 472 5.58 96.09 44.34
N GLN A 473 6.66 95.65 43.70
CA GLN A 473 8.00 96.24 43.82
C GLN A 473 8.05 97.69 43.32
N ASP A 474 7.49 97.97 42.13
CA ASP A 474 7.42 99.31 41.54
C ASP A 474 6.55 100.24 42.43
N TYR A 475 5.43 99.75 42.98
CA TYR A 475 4.59 100.50 43.92
C TYR A 475 5.32 100.81 45.25
N ALA A 476 5.99 99.81 45.85
CA ALA A 476 6.77 100.01 47.07
C ALA A 476 7.92 101.01 46.86
N SER A 477 8.59 100.95 45.70
CA SER A 477 9.61 101.91 45.29
C SER A 477 9.06 103.34 45.17
N MET A 478 7.92 103.52 44.50
CA MET A 478 7.24 104.82 44.41
C MET A 478 6.79 105.35 45.78
N TYR A 479 6.30 104.48 46.66
CA TYR A 479 5.86 104.85 48.01
C TYR A 479 7.04 105.30 48.89
N LEU A 480 8.13 104.52 48.93
CA LEU A 480 9.35 104.89 49.64
C LEU A 480 9.96 106.19 49.09
N ARG A 481 9.94 106.38 47.77
CA ARG A 481 10.40 107.61 47.14
C ARG A 481 9.57 108.82 47.57
N ARG A 482 8.24 108.72 47.63
CA ARG A 482 7.39 109.80 48.12
C ARG A 482 7.67 110.12 49.59
N LEU A 483 7.86 109.12 50.44
CA LEU A 483 8.23 109.36 51.86
C LEU A 483 9.57 110.07 52.01
N LEU A 484 10.53 109.82 51.11
CA LEU A 484 11.79 110.57 51.07
C LEU A 484 11.58 112.02 50.58
N GLU A 485 10.82 112.21 49.51
CA GLU A 485 10.47 113.55 48.98
C GLU A 485 9.67 114.39 50.00
N GLU A 486 8.82 113.76 50.82
CA GLU A 486 8.12 114.37 51.95
C GLU A 486 9.08 114.70 53.11
N ALA A 487 9.94 113.77 53.53
CA ALA A 487 10.92 113.98 54.60
C ALA A 487 12.08 114.94 54.23
N GLU A 488 12.31 115.21 52.95
CA GLU A 488 13.20 116.27 52.48
C GLU A 488 12.52 117.65 52.45
N ALA A 489 11.19 117.70 52.36
CA ALA A 489 10.40 118.94 52.39
C ALA A 489 10.10 119.46 53.82
N GLU A 490 10.33 118.65 54.85
CA GLU A 490 10.21 119.03 56.28
C GLU A 490 11.52 119.59 56.89
N LYS A 491 12.47 120.07 56.07
CA LYS A 491 13.76 120.65 56.48
C LYS A 491 13.95 122.10 56.07
#